data_AF-A0A1J5SWS7-F1
#
_entry.id   AF-A0A1J5SWS7-F1
#
_cell.length_a   1.000
_cell.length_b   1.000
_cell.length_c   1.000
_cell.angle_alpha   90.00
_cell.angle_beta   90.00
_cell.angle_gamma   90.00
#
_symmetry.space_group_name_H-M   'P 1'
#
loop_
_entity.id
_entity.type
_entity.pdbx_description
1 polymer ?
#
loop_
_entity_poly.entity_id
_entity_poly.type
_entity_poly.pdbx_seq_one_letter_code
_entity_poly.pdbx_strand_id
1 'polypeptide(L)'
;MNEEHTVLDFFSQEENLPLALIAAEHLDGIRLRHNNRFWETLRERLDALIAQNALPWSSELTEDRNSEDCLVGLRLEPLFNQRTFLRPFMEQQLLGESYRIYYGLMWNTAPEPAQKNLPAVEALRAHLGTAGFKHSDSFLAWQWSPWYPRRKDFLLRFSKQQDQLLKDAMRPWHALLEGYGEPLHLANHALNEVPRSATISLDQLRSKSAG
;
A
#
# COMPACT_ATOMS: atom_id res chain seq x y z
N MET A 1 -19.00 -29.28 -28.68
CA MET A 1 -19.27 -29.12 -27.24
C MET A 1 -18.09 -28.33 -26.68
N ASN A 2 -18.33 -27.22 -25.97
CA ASN A 2 -17.23 -26.42 -25.41
C ASN A 2 -16.63 -27.21 -24.24
N GLU A 3 -15.36 -27.61 -24.34
CA GLU A 3 -14.66 -28.40 -23.31
C GLU A 3 -14.76 -27.77 -21.91
N GLU A 4 -14.81 -26.43 -21.83
CA GLU A 4 -15.01 -25.70 -20.57
C GLU A 4 -16.38 -26.01 -19.93
N HIS A 5 -17.45 -26.13 -20.74
CA HIS A 5 -18.78 -26.45 -20.21
C HIS A 5 -18.85 -27.88 -19.71
N THR A 6 -18.21 -28.83 -20.41
CA THR A 6 -18.14 -30.23 -19.98
C THR A 6 -17.45 -30.37 -18.61
N VAL A 7 -16.38 -29.60 -18.37
CA VAL A 7 -15.68 -29.59 -17.08
C VAL A 7 -16.56 -28.98 -15.97
N LEU A 8 -17.28 -27.91 -16.26
CA LEU A 8 -18.20 -27.28 -15.29
C LEU A 8 -19.37 -28.20 -14.96
N ASP A 9 -19.96 -28.86 -15.95
CA ASP A 9 -21.06 -29.82 -15.76
C ASP A 9 -20.58 -31.00 -14.90
N PHE A 10 -19.36 -31.50 -15.12
CA PHE A 10 -18.76 -32.54 -14.28
C PHE A 10 -18.67 -32.10 -12.80
N PHE A 11 -18.07 -30.93 -12.51
CA PHE A 11 -17.94 -30.45 -11.13
C PHE A 11 -19.26 -30.02 -10.47
N SER A 12 -20.34 -29.85 -11.26
CA SER A 12 -21.66 -29.49 -10.74
C SER A 12 -22.43 -30.66 -10.12
N GLN A 13 -22.00 -31.90 -10.38
CA GLN A 13 -22.64 -33.10 -9.84
C GLN A 13 -22.21 -33.35 -8.39
N GLU A 14 -23.17 -33.64 -7.50
CA GLU A 14 -22.92 -33.84 -6.06
C GLU A 14 -21.92 -34.98 -5.78
N GLU A 15 -21.96 -36.04 -6.57
CA GLU A 15 -21.02 -37.17 -6.52
C GLU A 15 -19.56 -36.78 -6.79
N ASN A 16 -19.33 -35.66 -7.49
CA ASN A 16 -18.01 -35.12 -7.78
C ASN A 16 -17.55 -34.07 -6.76
N LEU A 17 -18.32 -33.80 -5.70
CA LEU A 17 -17.97 -32.82 -4.67
C LEU A 17 -16.55 -33.00 -4.09
N PRO A 18 -16.08 -34.22 -3.74
CA PRO A 18 -14.71 -34.39 -3.24
C PRO A 18 -13.64 -33.90 -4.23
N LEU A 19 -13.82 -34.18 -5.53
CA LEU A 19 -12.94 -33.70 -6.59
C LEU A 19 -13.06 -32.19 -6.79
N ALA A 20 -14.26 -31.63 -6.70
CA ALA A 20 -14.50 -30.19 -6.81
C ALA A 20 -13.78 -29.42 -5.69
N LEU A 21 -13.80 -29.93 -4.46
CA LEU A 21 -13.10 -29.33 -3.32
C LEU A 21 -11.57 -29.36 -3.49
N ILE A 22 -11.01 -30.50 -3.92
CA ILE A 22 -9.57 -30.60 -4.22
C ILE A 22 -9.18 -29.62 -5.34
N ALA A 23 -9.99 -29.54 -6.40
CA ALA A 23 -9.76 -28.59 -7.48
C ALA A 23 -9.80 -27.13 -6.98
N ALA A 24 -10.72 -26.79 -6.07
CA ALA A 24 -10.81 -25.46 -5.46
C ALA A 24 -9.55 -25.11 -4.68
N GLU A 25 -9.01 -26.03 -3.86
CA GLU A 25 -7.75 -25.83 -3.14
C GLU A 25 -6.57 -25.56 -4.08
N HIS A 26 -6.46 -26.33 -5.17
CA HIS A 26 -5.43 -26.10 -6.18
C HIS A 26 -5.58 -24.73 -6.87
N LEU A 27 -6.82 -24.32 -7.16
CA LEU A 27 -7.11 -23.02 -7.75
C LEU A 27 -6.75 -21.88 -6.78
N ASP A 28 -7.00 -22.03 -5.49
CA ASP A 28 -6.59 -21.03 -4.49
C ASP A 28 -5.06 -20.93 -4.38
N GLY A 29 -4.34 -22.05 -4.47
CA GLY A 29 -2.88 -22.05 -4.60
C GLY A 29 -2.39 -21.32 -5.86
N ILE A 30 -3.08 -21.47 -7.01
CA ILE A 30 -2.78 -20.72 -8.24
C ILE A 30 -3.03 -19.22 -8.02
N ARG A 31 -4.15 -18.85 -7.41
CA ARG A 31 -4.50 -17.44 -7.10
C ARG A 31 -3.46 -16.78 -6.21
N LEU A 32 -3.00 -17.48 -5.17
CA LEU A 32 -1.95 -16.98 -4.27
C LEU A 32 -0.65 -16.73 -5.02
N ARG A 33 -0.19 -17.69 -5.84
CA ARG A 33 1.03 -17.50 -6.66
C ARG A 33 0.92 -16.32 -7.63
N HIS A 34 -0.24 -16.15 -8.26
CA HIS A 34 -0.47 -14.99 -9.13
C HIS A 34 -0.48 -13.67 -8.37
N ASN A 35 -1.10 -13.64 -7.18
CA ASN A 35 -1.09 -12.48 -6.29
C ASN A 35 0.34 -12.09 -5.89
N ASN A 36 1.13 -13.05 -5.42
CA ASN A 36 2.50 -12.77 -4.98
C ASN A 36 3.37 -12.31 -6.14
N ARG A 37 3.29 -13.00 -7.27
CA ARG A 37 4.00 -12.61 -8.49
C ARG A 37 3.64 -11.20 -8.95
N PHE A 38 2.38 -10.79 -8.82
CA PHE A 38 1.96 -9.42 -9.14
C PHE A 38 2.70 -8.40 -8.27
N TRP A 39 2.74 -8.60 -6.95
CA TRP A 39 3.42 -7.68 -6.03
C TRP A 39 4.93 -7.66 -6.24
N GLU A 40 5.55 -8.82 -6.45
CA GLU A 40 6.99 -8.94 -6.74
C GLU A 40 7.36 -8.22 -8.05
N THR A 41 6.63 -8.47 -9.14
CA THR A 41 6.93 -7.80 -10.42
C THR A 41 6.64 -6.30 -10.35
N LEU A 42 5.64 -5.88 -9.56
CA LEU A 42 5.38 -4.46 -9.34
C LEU A 42 6.53 -3.81 -8.54
N ARG A 43 7.08 -4.51 -7.55
CA ARG A 43 8.25 -4.07 -6.77
C ARG A 43 9.45 -3.85 -7.67
N GLU A 44 9.76 -4.78 -8.55
CA GLU A 44 10.91 -4.66 -9.47
C GLU A 44 10.81 -3.38 -10.32
N ARG A 45 9.60 -3.04 -10.80
CA ARG A 45 9.37 -1.80 -11.55
C ARG A 45 9.48 -0.55 -10.68
N LEU A 46 9.02 -0.64 -9.44
CA LEU A 46 9.16 0.44 -8.47
C LEU A 46 10.62 0.69 -8.10
N ASP A 47 11.41 -0.36 -7.88
CA ASP A 47 12.85 -0.27 -7.62
C ASP A 47 13.59 0.34 -8.82
N ALA A 48 13.23 -0.04 -10.05
CA ALA A 48 13.76 0.58 -11.25
C ALA A 48 13.43 2.09 -11.32
N LEU A 49 12.19 2.47 -10.99
CA LEU A 49 11.76 3.87 -10.95
C LEU A 49 12.53 4.68 -9.89
N ILE A 50 12.71 4.11 -8.71
CA ILE A 50 13.47 4.71 -7.61
C ILE A 50 14.94 4.92 -8.03
N ALA A 51 15.57 3.89 -8.60
CA ALA A 51 16.95 3.94 -9.03
C ALA A 51 17.16 4.96 -10.17
N GLN A 52 16.24 5.00 -11.14
CA GLN A 52 16.30 5.92 -12.29
C GLN A 52 16.28 7.39 -11.86
N ASN A 53 15.52 7.72 -10.82
CA ASN A 53 15.35 9.08 -10.33
C ASN A 53 16.19 9.39 -9.07
N ALA A 54 17.06 8.46 -8.64
CA ALA A 54 17.86 8.56 -7.43
C ALA A 54 17.03 8.97 -6.18
N LEU A 55 15.83 8.42 -6.05
CA LEU A 55 14.93 8.78 -4.96
C LEU A 55 15.43 8.19 -3.62
N PRO A 56 15.23 8.89 -2.49
CA PRO A 56 15.76 8.49 -1.17
C PRO A 56 14.90 7.41 -0.49
N TRP A 57 14.43 6.42 -1.25
CA TRP A 57 13.50 5.38 -0.80
C TRP A 57 14.06 3.98 -1.03
N SER A 58 13.67 3.04 -0.20
CA SER A 58 13.74 1.60 -0.46
C SER A 58 12.35 0.99 -0.45
N SER A 59 12.05 0.05 -1.35
CA SER A 59 10.77 -0.64 -1.36
C SER A 59 10.77 -1.88 -0.46
N GLU A 60 9.67 -2.07 0.27
CA GLU A 60 9.39 -3.26 1.07
C GLU A 60 8.06 -3.88 0.66
N LEU A 61 8.03 -5.21 0.56
CA LEU A 61 6.79 -5.97 0.46
C LEU A 61 6.10 -6.03 1.82
N THR A 62 4.78 -6.02 1.82
CA THR A 62 3.96 -6.24 3.02
C THR A 62 3.23 -7.58 2.93
N GLU A 63 3.08 -8.24 4.07
CA GLU A 63 2.45 -9.56 4.21
C GLU A 63 1.12 -9.49 4.96
N ASP A 64 0.23 -10.44 4.67
CA ASP A 64 -1.00 -10.63 5.43
C ASP A 64 -0.68 -11.12 6.84
N ARG A 65 -1.30 -10.50 7.85
CA ARG A 65 -1.06 -10.87 9.25
C ARG A 65 -1.61 -12.26 9.63
N ASN A 66 -2.55 -12.78 8.84
CA ASN A 66 -3.24 -14.03 9.11
C ASN A 66 -2.81 -15.17 8.17
N SER A 67 -1.97 -14.87 7.17
CA SER A 67 -1.48 -15.85 6.22
C SER A 67 -0.01 -15.57 5.94
N GLU A 68 0.84 -16.40 6.54
CA GLU A 68 2.25 -16.51 6.14
C GLU A 68 2.29 -16.73 4.60
N ASP A 69 3.27 -16.12 3.96
CA ASP A 69 3.50 -16.14 2.51
C ASP A 69 2.46 -15.40 1.63
N CYS A 70 1.46 -14.72 2.18
CA CYS A 70 0.53 -13.92 1.37
C CYS A 70 0.99 -12.46 1.27
N LEU A 71 1.52 -12.05 0.12
CA LEU A 71 1.86 -10.66 -0.14
C LEU A 71 0.59 -9.81 -0.28
N VAL A 72 0.53 -8.68 0.40
CA VAL A 72 -0.63 -7.77 0.39
C VAL A 72 -0.28 -6.38 -0.11
N GLY A 73 0.98 -6.07 -0.37
CA GLY A 73 1.30 -4.75 -0.88
C GLY A 73 2.78 -4.40 -0.87
N LEU A 74 3.00 -3.10 -1.02
CA LEU A 74 4.28 -2.43 -1.11
C LEU A 74 4.23 -1.13 -0.32
N ARG A 75 5.31 -0.82 0.36
CA ARG A 75 5.53 0.49 1.00
C ARG A 75 6.96 0.95 0.78
N LEU A 76 7.19 2.24 0.90
CA LEU A 76 8.52 2.81 0.83
C LEU A 76 9.03 3.19 2.22
N GLU A 77 10.30 2.92 2.46
CA GLU A 77 11.03 3.36 3.65
C GLU A 77 12.13 4.34 3.25
N PRO A 78 12.37 5.40 4.02
CA PRO A 78 13.45 6.32 3.73
C PRO A 78 14.79 5.62 3.93
N LEU A 79 15.78 5.91 3.06
CA LEU A 79 17.14 5.36 3.20
C LEU A 79 17.85 5.85 4.48
N PHE A 80 17.37 6.94 5.06
CA PHE A 80 17.91 7.54 6.28
C PHE A 80 16.89 7.40 7.41
N ASN A 81 17.39 7.15 8.62
CA ASN A 81 16.54 7.04 9.80
C ASN A 81 15.77 8.34 10.05
N GLN A 82 14.45 8.25 9.94
CA GLN A 82 13.52 9.32 10.28
C GLN A 82 12.54 8.81 11.32
N ARG A 83 12.27 9.61 12.35
CA ARG A 83 11.38 9.18 13.45
C ARG A 83 9.92 9.18 13.03
N THR A 84 9.50 10.28 12.41
CA THR A 84 8.14 10.48 11.91
C THR A 84 8.22 10.89 10.46
N PHE A 85 7.54 10.18 9.58
CA PHE A 85 7.51 10.47 8.16
C PHE A 85 6.23 9.92 7.52
N LEU A 86 5.94 10.48 6.36
CA LEU A 86 4.93 10.03 5.43
C LEU A 86 5.60 9.09 4.43
N ARG A 87 5.09 7.86 4.35
CA ARG A 87 5.54 6.87 3.40
C ARG A 87 4.52 6.65 2.28
N PRO A 88 4.94 6.66 1.01
CA PRO A 88 4.18 6.10 -0.09
C PRO A 88 3.89 4.62 0.13
N PHE A 89 2.66 4.20 -0.14
CA PHE A 89 2.24 2.81 -0.03
C PHE A 89 1.17 2.43 -1.07
N MET A 90 1.08 1.14 -1.36
CA MET A 90 0.00 0.50 -2.10
C MET A 90 -0.25 -0.89 -1.51
N GLU A 91 -1.45 -1.13 -1.01
CA GLU A 91 -1.81 -2.40 -0.35
C GLU A 91 -3.19 -2.88 -0.82
N GLN A 92 -3.50 -4.14 -0.56
CA GLN A 92 -4.85 -4.68 -0.70
C GLN A 92 -5.52 -4.83 0.66
N GLN A 93 -6.80 -4.53 0.72
CA GLN A 93 -7.64 -4.74 1.90
C GLN A 93 -8.84 -5.61 1.53
N LEU A 94 -9.21 -6.54 2.42
CA LEU A 94 -10.46 -7.29 2.32
C LEU A 94 -11.64 -6.34 2.59
N LEU A 95 -12.54 -6.22 1.62
CA LEU A 95 -13.78 -5.46 1.70
C LEU A 95 -14.96 -6.40 1.42
N GLY A 96 -15.66 -6.80 2.47
CA GLY A 96 -16.67 -7.85 2.39
C GLY A 96 -16.02 -9.16 1.92
N GLU A 97 -16.32 -9.58 0.70
CA GLU A 97 -15.84 -10.83 0.10
C GLU A 97 -14.72 -10.63 -0.93
N SER A 98 -14.24 -9.40 -1.15
CA SER A 98 -13.26 -9.11 -2.19
C SER A 98 -12.11 -8.26 -1.68
N TYR A 99 -10.88 -8.61 -2.10
CA TYR A 99 -9.72 -7.76 -1.89
C TYR A 99 -9.70 -6.63 -2.93
N ARG A 100 -9.42 -5.41 -2.49
CA ARG A 100 -9.28 -4.24 -3.35
C ARG A 100 -7.99 -3.50 -3.02
N ILE A 101 -7.27 -3.05 -4.05
CA ILE A 101 -6.05 -2.28 -3.86
C ILE A 101 -6.38 -0.82 -3.53
N TYR A 102 -5.70 -0.26 -2.54
CA TYR A 102 -5.68 1.15 -2.18
C TYR A 102 -4.23 1.64 -2.07
N TYR A 103 -4.04 2.95 -2.18
CA TYR A 103 -2.71 3.55 -2.20
C TYR A 103 -2.75 4.99 -1.70
N GLY A 104 -1.59 5.52 -1.35
CA GLY A 104 -1.42 6.92 -0.95
C GLY A 104 -0.21 7.15 -0.06
N LEU A 105 -0.39 8.02 0.92
CA LEU A 105 0.59 8.39 1.94
C LEU A 105 0.07 8.02 3.32
N MET A 106 0.79 7.12 3.99
CA MET A 106 0.51 6.72 5.36
C MET A 106 1.57 7.25 6.32
N TRP A 107 1.19 7.46 7.57
CA TRP A 107 2.15 7.78 8.62
C TRP A 107 2.91 6.51 9.04
N ASN A 108 4.23 6.60 9.21
CA ASN A 108 5.01 5.48 9.73
C ASN A 108 4.66 5.15 11.20
N THR A 109 4.27 6.18 11.96
CA THR A 109 3.85 6.12 13.36
C THR A 109 2.76 7.14 13.60
N ALA A 110 1.96 6.98 14.66
CA ALA A 110 0.92 7.95 14.99
C ALA A 110 1.54 9.35 15.18
N PRO A 111 1.16 10.35 14.35
CA PRO A 111 1.75 11.69 14.44
C PRO A 111 1.12 12.48 15.59
N GLU A 112 1.91 13.34 16.21
CA GLU A 112 1.41 14.31 17.18
C GLU A 112 0.53 15.38 16.48
N PRO A 113 -0.44 16.01 17.18
CA PRO A 113 -1.28 17.05 16.59
C PRO A 113 -0.48 18.21 15.96
N ALA A 114 0.63 18.62 16.59
CA ALA A 114 1.50 19.66 16.04
C ALA A 114 2.14 19.26 14.70
N GLN A 115 2.50 17.98 14.54
CA GLN A 115 3.06 17.45 13.29
C GLN A 115 2.02 17.41 12.16
N LYS A 116 0.76 17.13 12.50
CA LYS A 116 -0.35 17.14 11.52
C LYS A 116 -0.64 18.53 10.95
N ASN A 117 -0.27 19.59 11.67
CA ASN A 117 -0.58 20.98 11.35
C ASN A 117 0.65 21.76 10.83
N LEU A 118 1.76 21.07 10.52
CA LEU A 118 2.90 21.72 9.88
C LEU A 118 2.48 22.25 8.50
N PRO A 119 2.88 23.49 8.12
CA PRO A 119 2.45 24.08 6.85
C PRO A 119 2.73 23.20 5.62
N ALA A 120 3.89 22.54 5.57
CA ALA A 120 4.24 21.63 4.48
C ALA A 120 3.34 20.38 4.43
N VAL A 121 2.94 19.86 5.60
CA VAL A 121 2.04 18.70 5.72
C VAL A 121 0.62 19.09 5.31
N GLU A 122 0.14 20.26 5.73
CA GLU A 122 -1.19 20.77 5.36
C GLU A 122 -1.27 21.09 3.86
N ALA A 123 -0.23 21.70 3.30
CA ALA A 123 -0.14 21.98 1.87
C ALA A 123 -0.20 20.69 1.04
N LEU A 124 0.57 19.67 1.43
CA LEU A 124 0.53 18.35 0.79
C LEU A 124 -0.85 17.69 0.93
N ARG A 125 -1.45 17.75 2.12
CA ARG A 125 -2.81 17.22 2.36
C ARG A 125 -3.85 17.91 1.48
N ALA A 126 -3.81 19.24 1.38
CA ALA A 126 -4.71 20.01 0.57
C ALA A 126 -4.55 19.65 -0.92
N HIS A 127 -3.31 19.57 -1.41
CA HIS A 127 -3.02 19.19 -2.79
C HIS A 127 -3.58 17.80 -3.11
N LEU A 128 -3.30 16.80 -2.28
CA LEU A 128 -3.84 15.44 -2.48
C LEU A 128 -5.37 15.40 -2.33
N GLY A 129 -5.94 16.22 -1.44
CA GLY A 129 -7.38 16.39 -1.30
C GLY A 129 -8.04 16.92 -2.58
N THR A 130 -7.43 17.91 -3.25
CA THR A 130 -7.93 18.40 -4.55
C THR A 130 -7.88 17.34 -5.66
N ALA A 131 -6.98 16.36 -5.54
CA ALA A 131 -6.87 15.21 -6.44
C ALA A 131 -7.82 14.05 -6.06
N GLY A 132 -8.69 14.24 -5.03
CA GLY A 132 -9.70 13.27 -4.63
C GLY A 132 -9.25 12.23 -3.60
N PHE A 133 -8.07 12.38 -3.01
CA PHE A 133 -7.63 11.51 -1.91
C PHE A 133 -8.42 11.81 -0.63
N LYS A 134 -8.69 10.76 0.15
CA LYS A 134 -9.34 10.81 1.46
C LYS A 134 -8.29 10.85 2.57
N HIS A 135 -8.63 11.42 3.72
CA HIS A 135 -7.74 11.48 4.89
C HIS A 135 -8.31 10.68 6.07
N SER A 136 -7.45 10.22 6.96
CA SER A 136 -7.82 9.64 8.26
C SER A 136 -6.67 9.82 9.26
N ASP A 137 -6.78 9.23 10.45
CA ASP A 137 -5.70 9.33 11.43
C ASP A 137 -4.43 8.59 11.01
N SER A 138 -4.56 7.44 10.36
CA SER A 138 -3.44 6.62 9.88
C SER A 138 -2.90 7.07 8.52
N PHE A 139 -3.71 7.80 7.75
CA PHE A 139 -3.40 8.19 6.38
C PHE A 139 -3.51 9.69 6.21
N LEU A 140 -2.41 10.33 5.78
CA LEU A 140 -2.50 11.72 5.34
C LEU A 140 -3.45 11.83 4.14
N ALA A 141 -3.32 10.89 3.21
CA ALA A 141 -4.07 10.84 1.97
C ALA A 141 -4.09 9.40 1.44
N TRP A 142 -5.25 8.88 1.04
CA TRP A 142 -5.38 7.56 0.41
C TRP A 142 -6.55 7.52 -0.57
N GLN A 143 -6.52 6.60 -1.53
CA GLN A 143 -7.63 6.34 -2.43
C GLN A 143 -7.71 4.89 -2.86
N TRP A 144 -8.90 4.48 -3.31
CA TRP A 144 -9.11 3.16 -3.89
C TRP A 144 -8.67 3.13 -5.35
N SER A 145 -7.96 2.08 -5.73
CA SER A 145 -7.75 1.73 -7.13
C SER A 145 -8.98 1.04 -7.73
N PRO A 146 -9.06 0.87 -9.06
CA PRO A 146 -10.09 0.05 -9.68
C PRO A 146 -9.79 -1.47 -9.59
N TRP A 147 -8.68 -1.88 -8.98
CA TRP A 147 -8.18 -3.26 -9.07
C TRP A 147 -8.62 -4.15 -7.91
N TYR A 148 -9.01 -5.37 -8.26
CA TYR A 148 -9.42 -6.43 -7.36
C TYR A 148 -8.55 -7.68 -7.60
N PRO A 149 -7.37 -7.78 -6.96
CA PRO A 149 -6.31 -8.70 -7.36
C PRO A 149 -6.68 -10.18 -7.34
N ARG A 150 -7.68 -10.58 -6.54
CA ARG A 150 -8.15 -11.97 -6.46
C ARG A 150 -9.34 -12.29 -7.37
N ARG A 151 -9.90 -11.32 -8.10
CA ARG A 151 -11.02 -11.56 -9.02
C ARG A 151 -10.54 -12.16 -10.34
N LYS A 152 -11.42 -12.97 -10.95
CA LYS A 152 -11.16 -13.68 -12.22
C LYS A 152 -10.66 -12.74 -13.32
N ASP A 153 -11.31 -11.59 -13.50
CA ASP A 153 -10.98 -10.62 -14.53
C ASP A 153 -9.58 -10.03 -14.35
N PHE A 154 -9.20 -9.68 -13.12
CA PHE A 154 -7.84 -9.21 -12.82
C PHE A 154 -6.81 -10.30 -13.10
N LEU A 155 -7.03 -11.53 -12.62
CA LEU A 155 -6.10 -12.65 -12.79
C LEU A 155 -5.91 -13.01 -14.26
N LEU A 156 -7.00 -13.06 -15.05
CA LEU A 156 -6.93 -13.29 -16.49
C LEU A 156 -6.23 -12.14 -17.22
N ARG A 157 -6.46 -10.89 -16.79
CA ARG A 157 -5.75 -9.74 -17.36
C ARG A 157 -4.26 -9.80 -17.03
N PHE A 158 -3.89 -10.18 -15.81
CA PHE A 158 -2.50 -10.33 -15.41
C PHE A 158 -1.81 -11.44 -16.21
N SER A 159 -2.48 -12.56 -16.51
CA SER A 159 -1.87 -13.63 -17.32
C SER A 159 -1.75 -13.30 -18.81
N LYS A 160 -2.70 -12.55 -19.37
CA LYS A 160 -2.76 -12.25 -20.83
C LYS A 160 -2.13 -10.91 -21.21
N GLN A 161 -2.11 -9.94 -20.31
CA GLN A 161 -1.72 -8.55 -20.55
C GLN A 161 -0.87 -7.99 -19.40
N GLN A 162 0.06 -8.80 -18.91
CA GLN A 162 0.88 -8.51 -17.72
C GLN A 162 1.49 -7.10 -17.77
N ASP A 163 2.17 -6.76 -18.86
CA ASP A 163 2.88 -5.48 -18.99
C ASP A 163 1.96 -4.27 -18.94
N GLN A 164 0.80 -4.35 -19.59
CA GLN A 164 -0.17 -3.27 -19.61
C GLN A 164 -0.80 -3.07 -18.23
N LEU A 165 -1.14 -4.17 -17.54
CA LEU A 165 -1.67 -4.10 -16.19
C LEU A 165 -0.63 -3.50 -15.22
N LEU A 166 0.62 -3.93 -15.30
CA LEU A 166 1.70 -3.38 -14.47
C LEU A 166 1.98 -1.91 -14.80
N LYS A 167 1.94 -1.51 -16.07
CA LYS A 167 2.05 -0.10 -16.46
C LYS A 167 0.93 0.74 -15.86
N ASP A 168 -0.30 0.24 -15.85
CA ASP A 168 -1.42 0.92 -15.21
C ASP A 168 -1.26 0.98 -13.69
N ALA A 169 -0.79 -0.12 -13.06
CA ALA A 169 -0.51 -0.22 -11.64
C ALA A 169 0.67 0.67 -11.18
N MET A 170 1.57 1.06 -12.09
CA MET A 170 2.65 2.01 -11.82
C MET A 170 2.20 3.48 -11.85
N ARG A 171 1.04 3.82 -12.45
CA ARG A 171 0.57 5.22 -12.51
C ARG A 171 0.43 5.88 -11.13
N PRO A 172 -0.15 5.21 -10.10
CA PRO A 172 -0.12 5.71 -8.73
C PRO A 172 1.28 6.05 -8.20
N TRP A 173 2.27 5.19 -8.47
CA TRP A 173 3.64 5.39 -8.03
C TRP A 173 4.28 6.59 -8.71
N HIS A 174 4.13 6.73 -10.03
CA HIS A 174 4.57 7.93 -10.76
C HIS A 174 3.90 9.20 -10.19
N ALA A 175 2.59 9.16 -9.95
CA ALA A 175 1.90 10.30 -9.38
C ALA A 175 2.46 10.68 -7.99
N LEU A 176 2.64 9.71 -7.09
CA LEU A 176 3.15 9.95 -5.74
C LEU A 176 4.62 10.38 -5.69
N LEU A 177 5.47 9.77 -6.52
CA LEU A 177 6.92 9.95 -6.45
C LEU A 177 7.46 11.07 -7.35
N GLU A 178 6.84 11.29 -8.50
CA GLU A 178 7.24 12.33 -9.44
C GLU A 178 6.30 13.53 -9.32
N GLY A 179 4.98 13.31 -9.37
CA GLY A 179 3.99 14.38 -9.30
C GLY A 179 3.91 15.08 -7.94
N TYR A 180 3.98 14.30 -6.86
CA TYR A 180 3.94 14.81 -5.48
C TYR A 180 5.29 14.66 -4.75
N GLY A 181 6.36 14.31 -5.47
CA GLY A 181 7.66 13.99 -4.88
C GLY A 181 8.28 15.14 -4.09
N GLU A 182 8.31 16.34 -4.65
CA GLU A 182 8.85 17.53 -3.96
C GLU A 182 7.98 17.95 -2.76
N PRO A 183 6.65 18.11 -2.88
CA PRO A 183 5.80 18.35 -1.71
C PRO A 183 5.94 17.29 -0.60
N LEU A 184 6.09 16.01 -0.95
CA LEU A 184 6.36 14.93 -0.01
C LEU A 184 7.72 15.09 0.67
N HIS A 185 8.76 15.42 -0.09
CA HIS A 185 10.09 15.67 0.44
C HIS A 185 10.08 16.83 1.46
N LEU A 186 9.44 17.95 1.12
CA LEU A 186 9.33 19.11 2.01
C LEU A 186 8.56 18.78 3.30
N ALA A 187 7.45 18.02 3.19
CA ALA A 187 6.70 17.59 4.36
C ALA A 187 7.53 16.69 5.28
N ASN A 188 8.25 15.71 4.71
CA ASN A 188 9.13 14.82 5.48
C ASN A 188 10.34 15.56 6.06
N HIS A 189 10.88 16.57 5.37
CA HIS A 189 11.92 17.43 5.94
C HIS A 189 11.42 18.18 7.17
N ALA A 190 10.27 18.85 7.05
CA ALA A 190 9.66 19.61 8.15
C ALA A 190 9.37 18.73 9.38
N LEU A 191 8.90 17.49 9.15
CA LEU A 191 8.64 16.53 10.23
C LEU A 191 9.89 16.14 11.03
N ASN A 192 11.07 16.16 10.42
CA ASN A 192 12.34 15.85 11.07
C ASN A 192 12.99 17.06 11.75
N GLU A 193 12.60 18.29 11.37
CA GLU A 193 13.10 19.53 11.99
C GLU A 193 12.37 19.93 13.27
N VAL A 194 11.16 19.38 13.52
CA VAL A 194 10.41 19.70 14.73
C VAL A 194 11.25 19.32 15.97
N PRO A 195 11.64 20.30 16.82
CA PRO A 195 12.38 20.01 18.03
C PRO A 195 11.59 19.03 18.87
N ARG A 196 12.27 18.06 19.50
CA ARG A 196 11.65 17.20 20.50
C ARG A 196 10.93 18.12 21.47
N SER A 197 9.60 18.00 21.60
CA SER A 197 8.90 18.55 22.74
C SER A 197 9.64 18.04 23.96
N ALA A 198 10.41 18.91 24.59
CA ALA A 198 11.07 18.60 25.83
C ALA A 198 9.93 18.27 26.77
N THR A 199 9.79 16.99 27.12
CA THR A 199 8.99 16.58 28.24
C THR A 199 9.60 17.33 29.42
N ILE A 200 9.03 18.49 29.76
CA ILE A 200 9.36 19.19 30.99
C ILE A 200 8.92 18.19 32.05
N SER A 201 9.88 17.45 32.60
CA SER A 201 9.62 16.52 33.69
C SER A 201 8.89 17.31 34.77
N LEU A 202 7.78 16.77 35.28
CA LEU A 202 7.01 17.37 36.38
C LEU A 202 7.90 17.69 37.60
N ASP A 203 9.06 17.02 37.72
CA ASP A 203 10.07 17.32 38.73
C ASP A 203 10.72 18.71 38.58
N GLN A 204 10.91 19.20 37.34
CA GLN A 204 11.45 20.54 37.11
C GLN A 204 10.46 21.64 37.48
N LEU A 205 9.15 21.40 37.31
CA LEU A 205 8.11 22.33 37.75
C LEU A 205 7.96 22.38 39.29
N ARG A 206 8.16 21.25 39.98
CA ARG A 206 8.14 21.23 41.47
C ARG A 206 9.32 21.96 42.09
N SER A 207 10.49 21.97 41.44
CA SER A 207 11.67 22.69 41.94
C SER A 207 11.59 24.22 41.81
N LYS A 208 10.75 24.75 40.90
CA LYS A 208 10.54 26.19 40.71
C LYS A 208 9.45 26.79 41.61
N SER A 209 8.57 25.98 42.16
CA SER A 209 7.49 26.43 43.06
C SER A 209 7.87 26.41 44.54
N ALA A 210 9.11 26.05 44.87
CA ALA A 210 9.63 25.96 46.23
C ALA A 210 10.75 26.98 46.51
N GLY A 211 10.76 28.11 45.78
CA GLY A 211 11.64 29.25 46.01
C GLY A 211 10.89 30.45 46.55
#